data_AF-A0A3C0IQ68-F1
#
_entry.id   AF-A0A3C0IQ68-F1
#
_cell.length_a   1.000
_cell.length_b   1.000
_cell.length_c   1.000
_cell.angle_alpha   90.00
_cell.angle_beta   90.00
_cell.angle_gamma   90.00
#
_symmetry.space_group_name_H-M   'P 1'
#
loop_
_entity.id
_entity.type
_entity.pdbx_description
1 polymer ?
#
loop_
_entity_poly.entity_id
_entity_poly.type
_entity_poly.pdbx_seq_one_letter_code
_entity_poly.pdbx_strand_id
1 'polypeptide(L)'
;MKQQLYQQLLEKKKTGRKSFAVLIDPDKVTPANIEQLVQLATDAAVDYFFVGGSLVISQNLDECIQQIKATCHIPVILFPGSPSQVSKHADALLYLSLISGRNPELLIGQHVISAPFVKRSGLEIMPTG
;
A
#
# COMPACT_ATOMS: atom_id res chain seq x y z
N MET A 1 -21.61 3.34 -3.03
CA MET A 1 -20.47 2.89 -3.87
C MET A 1 -19.19 3.22 -3.13
N LYS A 2 -18.27 2.27 -2.91
CA LYS A 2 -16.92 2.61 -2.45
C LYS A 2 -16.32 3.56 -3.48
N GLN A 3 -16.05 4.81 -3.12
CA GLN A 3 -15.23 5.67 -3.98
C GLN A 3 -13.82 5.05 -4.03
N GLN A 4 -13.32 4.87 -5.24
CA GLN A 4 -11.97 4.39 -5.49
C GLN A 4 -10.93 5.40 -4.96
N LEU A 5 -9.92 4.92 -4.24
CA LEU A 5 -8.84 5.70 -3.63
C LEU A 5 -8.12 6.56 -4.67
N TYR A 6 -7.92 6.04 -5.88
CA TYR A 6 -7.35 6.80 -6.99
C TYR A 6 -8.18 8.04 -7.33
N GLN A 7 -9.52 7.90 -7.36
CA GLN A 7 -10.41 9.04 -7.61
C GLN A 7 -10.36 10.06 -6.47
N GLN A 8 -10.23 9.61 -5.22
CA GLN A 8 -10.04 10.50 -4.07
C GLN A 8 -8.74 11.30 -4.18
N LEU A 9 -7.64 10.66 -4.60
CA LEU A 9 -6.36 11.32 -4.85
C LEU A 9 -6.48 12.38 -5.97
N LEU A 10 -7.18 12.05 -7.06
CA LEU A 10 -7.42 12.99 -8.16
C LEU A 10 -8.26 14.19 -7.72
N GLU A 11 -9.34 13.98 -6.96
CA GLU A 11 -10.17 15.08 -6.47
C GLU A 11 -9.42 15.95 -5.46
N LYS A 12 -8.67 15.37 -4.51
CA LYS A 12 -7.82 16.14 -3.59
C LYS A 12 -6.80 17.00 -4.35
N LYS A 13 -6.14 16.44 -5.37
CA LYS A 13 -5.24 17.20 -6.25
C LYS A 13 -5.96 18.36 -6.94
N LYS A 14 -7.13 18.10 -7.52
CA LYS A 14 -7.95 19.10 -8.23
C LYS A 14 -8.38 20.25 -7.32
N THR A 15 -8.71 19.97 -6.06
CA THR A 15 -9.09 20.99 -5.06
C THR A 15 -7.89 21.58 -4.31
N GLY A 16 -6.65 21.24 -4.68
CA GLY A 16 -5.44 21.72 -4.00
C GLY A 16 -5.24 21.18 -2.59
N ARG A 17 -6.02 20.17 -2.17
CA ARG A 17 -5.92 19.54 -0.85
C ARG A 17 -4.75 18.57 -0.84
N LYS A 18 -3.80 18.78 0.07
CA LYS A 18 -2.67 17.87 0.26
C LYS A 18 -3.11 16.59 0.95
N SER A 19 -2.32 15.54 0.76
CA SER A 19 -2.47 14.29 1.51
C SER A 19 -1.17 13.92 2.19
N PHE A 20 -1.30 13.28 3.33
CA PHE A 20 -0.18 12.76 4.11
C PHE A 20 -0.33 11.24 4.23
N ALA A 21 0.74 10.51 3.89
CA ALA A 21 0.81 9.06 4.03
C ALA A 21 1.98 8.69 4.93
N VAL A 22 1.77 7.69 5.78
CA VAL A 22 2.83 7.07 6.61
C VAL A 22 3.21 5.74 6.00
N LEU A 23 4.48 5.54 5.69
CA LEU A 23 5.02 4.26 5.23
C LEU A 23 5.44 3.40 6.42
N ILE A 24 4.90 2.19 6.46
CA ILE A 24 5.17 1.17 7.47
C ILE A 24 5.93 0.02 6.81
N ASP A 25 7.14 -0.21 7.29
CA ASP A 25 7.95 -1.36 6.93
C ASP A 25 7.61 -2.51 7.89
N PRO A 26 6.90 -3.57 7.44
CA PRO A 26 6.39 -4.63 8.31
C PRO A 26 7.52 -5.40 9.02
N ASP A 27 8.74 -5.38 8.49
CA ASP A 27 9.89 -6.05 9.12
C ASP A 27 10.53 -5.21 10.24
N LYS A 28 10.10 -3.96 10.42
CA LYS A 28 10.64 -3.02 11.42
C LYS A 28 9.65 -2.68 12.53
N VAL A 29 8.49 -3.30 12.54
CA VAL A 29 7.43 -3.04 13.51
C VAL A 29 7.06 -4.31 14.26
N THR A 30 6.70 -4.14 15.53
CA THR A 30 6.12 -5.20 16.37
C THR A 30 4.64 -4.90 16.57
N PRO A 31 3.82 -5.91 16.96
CA PRO A 31 2.40 -5.70 17.22
C PRO A 31 2.10 -4.56 18.20
N ALA A 32 2.88 -4.46 19.28
CA ALA A 32 2.71 -3.40 20.28
C ALA A 32 3.00 -1.99 19.71
N ASN A 33 4.02 -1.88 18.86
CA ASN A 33 4.40 -0.59 18.27
C ASN A 33 3.44 -0.16 17.15
N ILE A 34 2.76 -1.12 16.48
CA ILE A 34 1.74 -0.83 15.47
C ILE A 34 0.57 -0.06 16.09
N GLU A 35 0.06 -0.51 17.24
CA GLU A 35 -1.06 0.17 17.91
C GLU A 35 -0.73 1.62 18.25
N GLN A 36 0.44 1.86 18.84
CA GLN A 36 0.92 3.21 19.14
C GLN A 36 1.07 4.05 17.86
N LEU A 37 1.64 3.47 16.80
CA LEU A 37 1.81 4.16 15.52
C LEU A 37 0.46 4.53 14.88
N VAL A 38 -0.51 3.62 14.92
CA VAL A 38 -1.87 3.87 14.40
C VAL A 38 -2.56 4.98 15.18
N GLN A 39 -2.41 5.01 16.51
CA GLN A 39 -2.96 6.07 17.33
C GLN A 39 -2.35 7.43 16.95
N LEU A 40 -1.02 7.53 16.87
CA LEU A 40 -0.31 8.75 16.47
C LEU A 40 -0.74 9.23 15.07
N ALA A 41 -0.87 8.31 14.12
CA ALA A 41 -1.29 8.62 12.76
C ALA A 41 -2.75 9.09 12.69
N THR A 42 -3.62 8.51 13.52
CA THR A 42 -5.03 8.93 13.64
C THR A 42 -5.12 10.35 14.22
N ASP A 43 -4.38 10.62 15.30
CA ASP A 43 -4.32 11.95 15.92
C ASP A 43 -3.75 13.02 14.97
N ALA A 44 -2.77 12.63 14.14
CA ALA A 44 -2.18 13.48 13.11
C ALA A 44 -3.02 13.63 11.82
N ALA A 45 -4.21 13.00 11.77
CA ALA A 45 -5.08 12.99 10.60
C ALA A 45 -4.39 12.51 9.31
N VAL A 46 -3.59 11.44 9.40
CA VAL A 46 -2.98 10.76 8.25
C VAL A 46 -4.07 10.28 7.29
N ASP A 47 -3.88 10.52 5.99
CA ASP A 47 -4.85 10.12 4.98
C ASP A 47 -4.74 8.66 4.59
N TYR A 48 -3.52 8.10 4.57
CA TYR A 48 -3.25 6.73 4.09
C TYR A 48 -2.09 6.08 4.86
N PHE A 49 -2.16 4.77 5.03
CA PHE A 49 -0.99 3.97 5.35
C PHE A 49 -0.45 3.32 4.09
N PHE A 50 0.84 3.50 3.84
CA PHE A 50 1.57 2.64 2.92
C PHE A 50 2.18 1.49 3.70
N VAL A 51 2.06 0.27 3.22
CA VAL A 51 2.68 -0.90 3.86
C VAL A 51 3.56 -1.61 2.83
N GLY A 52 4.83 -1.75 3.17
CA GLY A 52 5.80 -2.42 2.32
C GLY A 52 7.25 -2.03 2.63
N GLY A 53 8.18 -2.65 1.92
CA GLY A 53 9.61 -2.55 2.19
C GLY A 53 10.42 -3.45 1.25
N SER A 54 11.74 -3.46 1.40
CA SER A 54 12.62 -4.13 0.44
C SER A 54 12.57 -5.66 0.51
N LEU A 55 12.44 -6.25 1.70
CA LEU A 55 12.57 -7.70 1.94
C LEU A 55 11.37 -8.31 2.68
N VAL A 56 10.18 -7.75 2.46
CA VAL A 56 8.98 -8.14 3.21
C VAL A 56 8.63 -9.62 3.02
N ILE A 57 8.51 -10.33 4.14
CA ILE A 57 7.96 -11.68 4.24
C ILE A 57 6.43 -11.59 4.22
N SER A 58 5.77 -12.41 3.39
CA SER A 58 4.32 -12.34 3.16
C SER A 58 3.47 -12.52 4.43
N GLN A 59 3.91 -13.32 5.39
CA GLN A 59 3.19 -13.52 6.65
C GLN A 59 3.20 -12.26 7.54
N ASN A 60 4.34 -11.59 7.67
CA ASN A 60 4.46 -10.35 8.42
C ASN A 60 3.61 -9.23 7.80
N LEU A 61 3.49 -9.23 6.46
CA LEU A 61 2.66 -8.27 5.73
C LEU A 61 1.17 -8.39 6.11
N ASP A 62 0.62 -9.61 6.04
CA ASP A 62 -0.80 -9.84 6.32
C ASP A 62 -1.15 -9.51 7.78
N GLU A 63 -0.32 -9.95 8.73
CA GLU A 63 -0.52 -9.68 10.16
C GLU A 63 -0.46 -8.18 10.46
N CYS A 64 0.50 -7.46 9.87
CA CYS A 64 0.62 -6.02 10.01
C CYS A 64 -0.63 -5.29 9.47
N ILE A 65 -1.10 -5.64 8.28
CA ILE A 65 -2.27 -5.00 7.66
C ILE A 65 -3.51 -5.28 8.51
N GLN A 66 -3.72 -6.51 8.94
CA GLN A 66 -4.88 -6.89 9.75
C GLN A 66 -4.92 -6.11 11.07
N GLN A 67 -3.78 -5.91 11.74
CA GLN A 67 -3.70 -5.13 12.98
C GLN A 67 -4.04 -3.66 12.77
N ILE A 68 -3.53 -3.04 11.69
CA ILE A 68 -3.89 -1.66 11.34
C ILE A 68 -5.39 -1.54 11.07
N LYS A 69 -5.95 -2.48 10.30
CA LYS A 69 -7.38 -2.49 9.93
C LYS A 69 -8.31 -2.80 11.10
N ALA A 70 -7.82 -3.47 12.14
CA ALA A 70 -8.59 -3.74 13.35
C ALA A 70 -8.70 -2.51 14.27
N THR A 71 -7.78 -1.56 14.14
CA THR A 71 -7.64 -0.41 15.07
C THR A 71 -8.06 0.92 14.46
N CYS A 72 -8.12 1.04 13.13
CA CYS A 72 -8.55 2.27 12.45
C CYS A 72 -9.22 2.03 11.08
N HIS A 73 -9.76 3.11 10.50
CA HIS A 73 -10.39 3.10 9.18
C HIS A 73 -9.54 3.77 8.08
N ILE A 74 -8.31 4.17 8.40
CA ILE A 74 -7.39 4.79 7.43
C ILE A 74 -7.07 3.73 6.35
N PRO A 75 -7.21 4.07 5.05
CA PRO A 75 -6.94 3.12 3.97
C PRO A 75 -5.49 2.62 3.98
N VAL A 76 -5.34 1.31 3.78
CA VAL A 76 -4.03 0.65 3.70
C VAL A 76 -3.72 0.34 2.24
N ILE A 77 -2.62 0.89 1.75
CA ILE A 77 -2.17 0.79 0.36
C ILE A 77 -0.84 0.05 0.35
N LEU A 78 -0.74 -1.02 -0.43
CA LEU A 78 0.50 -1.76 -0.58
C LEU A 78 1.51 -0.93 -1.38
N PHE A 79 2.72 -0.81 -0.83
CA PHE A 79 3.88 -0.22 -1.48
C PHE A 79 4.94 -1.32 -1.69
N PRO A 80 4.75 -2.18 -2.71
CA PRO A 80 5.53 -3.40 -2.86
C PRO A 80 6.97 -3.13 -3.30
N GLY A 81 7.95 -3.76 -2.65
CA GLY A 81 9.32 -3.90 -3.16
C GLY A 81 9.46 -5.05 -4.17
N SER A 82 8.50 -5.98 -4.20
CA SER A 82 8.43 -7.10 -5.16
C SER A 82 6.97 -7.42 -5.51
N PRO A 83 6.66 -7.87 -6.74
CA PRO A 83 5.30 -8.18 -7.15
C PRO A 83 4.66 -9.39 -6.44
N SER A 84 5.45 -10.16 -5.69
CA SER A 84 4.95 -11.22 -4.82
C SER A 84 4.32 -10.70 -3.52
N GLN A 85 4.57 -9.43 -3.16
CA GLN A 85 4.06 -8.80 -1.93
C GLN A 85 2.63 -8.29 -2.13
N VAL A 86 1.69 -9.21 -2.35
CA VAL A 86 0.26 -8.91 -2.51
C VAL A 86 -0.51 -9.50 -1.34
N SER A 87 -1.31 -8.66 -0.68
CA SER A 87 -2.22 -9.06 0.40
C SER A 87 -3.65 -8.69 0.05
N LYS A 88 -4.58 -9.64 0.20
CA LYS A 88 -6.03 -9.39 0.03
C LYS A 88 -6.63 -8.51 1.14
N HIS A 89 -5.88 -8.25 2.21
CA HIS A 89 -6.34 -7.49 3.36
C HIS A 89 -6.17 -5.98 3.19
N ALA A 90 -5.34 -5.55 2.24
CA ALA A 90 -5.18 -4.14 1.89
C ALA A 90 -6.38 -3.62 1.08
N ASP A 91 -6.44 -2.30 0.93
CA ASP A 91 -7.48 -1.63 0.13
C ASP A 91 -7.02 -1.40 -1.32
N ALA A 92 -5.73 -1.14 -1.53
CA ALA A 92 -5.16 -0.90 -2.85
C ALA A 92 -3.71 -1.36 -2.99
N LEU A 93 -3.23 -1.40 -4.24
CA LEU A 93 -1.85 -1.68 -4.63
C LEU A 93 -1.30 -0.53 -5.48
N LEU A 94 -0.18 0.06 -5.06
CA LEU A 94 0.65 0.86 -5.95
C LEU A 94 1.39 -0.10 -6.89
N TYR A 95 0.96 -0.15 -8.14
CA TYR A 95 1.52 -1.08 -9.12
C TYR A 95 2.69 -0.40 -9.84
N LEU A 96 3.88 -0.56 -9.23
CA LEU A 96 5.08 0.22 -9.52
C LEU A 96 5.78 -0.22 -10.82
N SER A 97 6.10 0.74 -11.68
CA SER A 97 7.04 0.63 -12.79
C SER A 97 8.23 1.56 -12.55
N LEU A 98 9.45 1.02 -12.48
CA LEU A 98 10.65 1.82 -12.19
C LEU A 98 11.17 2.55 -13.44
N ILE A 99 10.46 3.61 -13.87
CA ILE A 99 10.75 4.32 -15.14
C ILE A 99 12.09 5.08 -15.14
N SER A 100 12.68 5.32 -13.97
CA SER A 100 14.01 5.89 -13.82
C SER A 100 15.13 4.88 -14.14
N GLY A 101 14.82 3.59 -14.16
CA GLY A 101 15.75 2.51 -14.48
C GLY A 101 15.65 2.04 -15.94
N ARG A 102 16.54 1.11 -16.31
CA ARG A 102 16.53 0.44 -17.63
C ARG A 102 16.38 -1.08 -17.52
N ASN A 103 16.10 -1.60 -16.33
CA ASN A 103 15.92 -3.03 -16.12
C ASN A 103 14.52 -3.44 -16.60
N PRO A 104 14.38 -4.22 -17.69
CA PRO A 104 13.07 -4.60 -18.23
C PRO A 104 12.23 -5.43 -17.24
N GLU A 105 12.87 -6.12 -16.30
CA GLU A 105 12.15 -6.83 -15.24
C GLU A 105 11.33 -5.86 -14.40
N LEU A 106 11.91 -4.74 -13.98
CA LEU A 106 11.25 -3.73 -13.13
C LEU A 106 10.34 -2.77 -13.91
N LEU A 107 10.37 -2.82 -15.24
CA LEU A 107 9.50 -2.04 -16.12
C LEU A 107 8.24 -2.82 -16.53
N ILE A 108 8.37 -4.12 -16.83
CA ILE A 108 7.25 -4.94 -17.32
C ILE A 108 7.31 -6.42 -16.93
N GLY A 109 8.50 -7.04 -16.83
CA GLY A 109 8.60 -8.48 -16.54
C GLY A 109 7.89 -8.88 -15.24
N GLN A 110 8.12 -8.11 -14.19
CA GLN A 110 7.47 -8.24 -12.89
C GLN A 110 5.95 -8.00 -12.93
N HIS A 111 5.46 -7.16 -13.85
CA HIS A 111 4.03 -6.95 -14.05
C HIS A 111 3.40 -8.19 -14.70
N VAL A 112 4.05 -8.77 -15.70
CA VAL A 112 3.59 -10.00 -16.38
C VAL A 112 3.46 -11.15 -15.38
N ILE A 113 4.45 -11.33 -14.51
CA ILE A 113 4.45 -12.39 -13.48
C ILE A 113 3.32 -12.19 -12.46
N SER A 114 3.08 -10.95 -12.03
CA SER A 114 2.10 -10.65 -10.98
C SER A 114 0.65 -10.51 -11.45
N ALA A 115 0.42 -10.26 -12.75
CA ALA A 115 -0.90 -9.94 -13.29
C ALA A 115 -2.02 -10.94 -12.86
N PRO A 116 -1.81 -12.27 -12.85
CA PRO A 116 -2.82 -13.21 -12.38
C PRO A 116 -3.15 -13.05 -10.89
N PHE A 117 -2.15 -12.79 -10.05
CA PHE A 117 -2.33 -12.60 -8.61
C PHE A 117 -3.04 -11.28 -8.31
N VAL A 118 -2.61 -10.21 -8.98
CA VAL A 118 -3.23 -8.88 -8.93
C VAL A 118 -4.71 -8.96 -9.31
N LYS A 119 -5.05 -9.64 -10.42
CA LYS A 119 -6.44 -9.83 -10.86
C LYS A 119 -7.32 -10.56 -9.84
N ARG A 120 -6.74 -11.51 -9.08
CA ARG A 120 -7.47 -12.30 -8.05
C ARG A 120 -7.53 -11.60 -6.68
N SER A 121 -6.73 -10.56 -6.47
CA SER A 121 -6.54 -9.95 -5.15
C SER A 121 -7.78 -9.20 -4.63
N GLY A 122 -8.62 -8.69 -5.52
CA GLY A 122 -9.74 -7.80 -5.16
C GLY A 122 -9.31 -6.39 -4.76
N LEU A 123 -8.01 -6.08 -4.84
CA LEU A 123 -7.45 -4.77 -4.56
C LEU A 123 -7.79 -3.76 -5.64
N GLU A 124 -7.88 -2.49 -5.25
CA GLU A 124 -7.82 -1.39 -6.22
C GLU A 124 -6.37 -1.26 -6.74
N ILE A 125 -6.19 -1.36 -8.05
CA ILE A 125 -4.86 -1.32 -8.67
C ILE A 125 -4.59 0.10 -9.17
N MET A 126 -3.52 0.72 -8.66
CA MET A 126 -3.10 2.08 -9.02
C MET A 126 -1.77 2.03 -9.77
N PRO A 127 -1.79 2.10 -11.11
CA PRO A 127 -0.57 2.16 -11.92
C PRO A 127 0.28 3.37 -11.51
N THR A 128 1.55 3.11 -11.18
CA THR A 128 2.46 4.14 -10.65
C THR A 128 3.80 4.00 -11.36
N GLY A 129 4.19 5.01 -12.15
CA GLY A 129 5.44 5.04 -12.91
C GLY A 129 5.93 6.46 -13.02
#